data_AF-A0A353QHP5-F1
#
_entry.id   AF-A0A353QHP5-F1
#
_cell.length_a   1.000
_cell.length_b   1.000
_cell.length_c   1.000
_cell.angle_alpha   90.00
_cell.angle_beta   90.00
_cell.angle_gamma   90.00
#
_symmetry.space_group_name_H-M   'P 1'
#
loop_
_entity.id
_entity.type
_entity.pdbx_description
1 polymer ?
#
loop_
_entity_poly.entity_id
_entity_poly.type
_entity_poly.pdbx_seq_one_letter_code
_entity_poly.pdbx_strand_id
1 'polypeptide(L)'
;MQDTIRKAELGDIPRIQELCAEIWDGGDYIPHVVSDWIRDPEGEFCVVEVMDDGPDEHTGLGVPNGRPARAGHIATLGKLTILNGQDGWLEGLRGNTEYKGQGYAQKLTSYFIEKARAR
;
A
#
# COMPACT_ATOMS: atom_id res chain seq x y z
N MET A 1 -10.46 12.87 4.54
CA MET A 1 -10.31 11.42 4.80
C MET A 1 -9.24 11.18 5.85
N GLN A 2 -9.47 10.26 6.78
CA GLN A 2 -8.47 9.79 7.73
C GLN A 2 -7.54 8.81 7.00
N ASP A 3 -6.22 8.94 7.20
CA ASP A 3 -5.24 8.06 6.57
C ASP A 3 -4.15 7.59 7.54
N THR A 4 -3.57 6.43 7.27
CA THR A 4 -2.51 5.83 8.09
C THR A 4 -1.42 5.20 7.24
N ILE A 5 -0.17 5.30 7.69
CA ILE A 5 0.95 4.53 7.14
C ILE A 5 1.14 3.30 8.01
N ARG A 6 1.13 2.12 7.41
CA ARG A 6 1.38 0.84 8.11
C ARG A 6 2.14 -0.14 7.25
N LYS A 7 2.71 -1.17 7.89
CA LYS A 7 3.18 -2.36 7.16
C LYS A 7 2.01 -3.00 6.42
N ALA A 8 2.29 -3.47 5.22
CA ALA A 8 1.35 -4.30 4.50
C ALA A 8 1.25 -5.68 5.17
N GLU A 9 0.06 -6.27 5.11
CA GLU A 9 -0.26 -7.61 5.60
C GLU A 9 -0.70 -8.49 4.44
N LEU A 10 -0.66 -9.82 4.60
CA LEU A 10 -1.06 -10.75 3.52
C LEU A 10 -2.51 -10.53 3.05
N GLY A 11 -3.38 -10.01 3.92
CA GLY A 11 -4.75 -9.63 3.57
C GLY A 11 -4.85 -8.44 2.61
N ASP A 12 -3.78 -7.66 2.43
CA ASP A 12 -3.75 -6.52 1.49
C ASP A 12 -3.53 -6.96 0.03
N ILE A 13 -3.10 -8.20 -0.21
CA ILE A 13 -2.73 -8.68 -1.55
C ILE A 13 -3.82 -8.42 -2.61
N PRO A 14 -5.11 -8.73 -2.37
CA PRO A 14 -6.16 -8.43 -3.36
C PRO A 14 -6.25 -6.93 -3.70
N ARG A 15 -6.17 -6.05 -2.70
CA ARG A 15 -6.21 -4.58 -2.91
C ARG A 15 -4.96 -4.06 -3.64
N ILE A 16 -3.81 -4.68 -3.38
CA ILE A 16 -2.57 -4.36 -4.08
C ILE A 16 -2.64 -4.81 -5.54
N GLN A 17 -3.21 -5.98 -5.81
CA GLN A 17 -3.44 -6.47 -7.17
C GLN A 17 -4.39 -5.56 -7.95
N GLU A 18 -5.48 -5.10 -7.33
CA GLU A 18 -6.39 -4.11 -7.91
C GLU A 18 -5.65 -2.82 -8.31
N LEU A 19 -4.85 -2.25 -7.41
CA LEU A 19 -4.04 -1.07 -7.69
C LEU A 19 -3.05 -1.31 -8.85
N CYS A 20 -2.34 -2.43 -8.83
CA CYS A 20 -1.34 -2.80 -9.83
C CYS A 20 -1.92 -3.12 -11.21
N ALA A 21 -3.19 -3.54 -11.29
CA ALA A 21 -3.84 -3.82 -12.57
C ALA A 21 -3.95 -2.58 -13.47
N GLU A 22 -3.97 -1.38 -12.90
CA GLU A 22 -4.01 -0.11 -13.64
C GLU A 22 -2.62 0.42 -14.04
N ILE A 23 -1.54 -0.24 -13.59
CA ILE A 23 -0.17 0.21 -13.81
C ILE A 23 0.42 -0.50 -15.01
N TRP A 24 0.92 0.30 -15.97
CA TRP A 24 1.60 -0.18 -17.18
C TRP A 24 0.80 -1.25 -17.92
N ASP A 25 -0.48 -0.96 -18.19
CA ASP A 25 -1.42 -1.87 -18.86
C ASP A 25 -1.54 -3.24 -18.17
N GLY A 26 -1.41 -3.27 -16.84
CA GLY A 26 -1.47 -4.47 -16.01
C GLY A 26 -0.16 -5.26 -15.94
N GLY A 27 0.93 -4.74 -16.50
CA GLY A 27 2.25 -5.37 -16.51
C GLY A 27 3.08 -5.16 -15.25
N ASP A 28 2.51 -4.69 -14.15
CA ASP A 28 3.25 -4.46 -12.91
C ASP A 28 3.72 -5.79 -12.28
N TYR A 29 4.96 -5.79 -11.78
CA TYR A 29 5.57 -6.98 -11.18
C TYR A 29 5.25 -7.14 -9.69
N ILE A 30 4.78 -6.08 -9.02
CA ILE A 30 4.49 -6.09 -7.58
C ILE A 30 3.58 -7.26 -7.17
N PRO A 31 2.50 -7.60 -7.89
CA PRO A 31 1.67 -8.77 -7.58
C PRO A 31 2.42 -10.10 -7.48
N HIS A 32 3.55 -10.24 -8.18
CA HIS A 32 4.37 -11.46 -8.18
C HIS A 32 5.36 -11.53 -7.01
N VAL A 33 5.70 -10.40 -6.39
CA VAL A 33 6.72 -10.33 -5.32
C VAL A 33 6.16 -9.86 -3.97
N VAL A 34 4.93 -9.34 -3.93
CA VAL A 34 4.31 -8.75 -2.75
C VAL A 34 4.30 -9.69 -1.54
N SER A 35 4.04 -10.98 -1.76
CA SER A 35 4.01 -12.00 -0.72
C SER A 35 5.37 -12.16 -0.03
N ASP A 36 6.46 -12.07 -0.81
CA ASP A 36 7.82 -12.18 -0.31
C ASP A 36 8.25 -10.88 0.37
N TRP A 37 7.90 -9.73 -0.20
CA TRP A 37 8.19 -8.42 0.36
C TRP A 37 7.50 -8.15 1.70
N ILE A 38 6.28 -8.65 1.90
CA ILE A 38 5.58 -8.60 3.20
C ILE A 38 6.34 -9.40 4.26
N ARG A 39 7.01 -10.49 3.87
CA ARG A 39 7.72 -11.39 4.78
C ARG A 39 9.22 -11.12 4.88
N ASP A 40 9.73 -10.18 4.10
CA ASP A 40 11.15 -9.88 4.04
C ASP A 40 11.64 -9.28 5.37
N PRO A 41 12.56 -9.93 6.09
CA PRO A 41 13.09 -9.39 7.34
C PRO A 41 14.03 -8.20 7.13
N GLU A 42 14.63 -8.06 5.94
CA GLU A 42 15.61 -7.02 5.60
C GLU A 42 14.95 -5.73 5.07
N GLY A 43 13.63 -5.78 4.86
CA GLY A 43 12.86 -4.67 4.32
C GLY A 43 11.52 -4.46 5.00
N GLU A 44 10.91 -3.32 4.70
CA GLU A 44 9.62 -2.93 5.22
C GLU A 44 8.72 -2.48 4.08
N PHE A 45 7.83 -3.37 3.66
CA PHE A 45 6.80 -3.07 2.68
C PHE A 45 5.59 -2.42 3.36
N CYS A 46 5.28 -1.18 2.97
CA CYS A 46 4.28 -0.35 3.61
C CYS A 46 3.24 0.18 2.62
N VAL A 47 2.06 0.46 3.15
CA VAL A 47 0.93 1.08 2.46
C VAL A 47 0.51 2.35 3.18
N VAL A 48 -0.02 3.30 2.41
CA VAL A 48 -0.91 4.34 2.95
C VAL A 48 -2.35 3.87 2.75
N GLU A 49 -3.02 3.57 3.84
CA GLU A 49 -4.44 3.21 3.86
C GLU A 49 -5.28 4.45 4.16
N VAL A 50 -6.27 4.71 3.31
CA VAL A 50 -7.23 5.81 3.44
C VAL A 50 -8.59 5.20 3.81
N MET A 51 -9.16 5.68 4.91
CA MET A 51 -10.47 5.21 5.39
C MET A 51 -11.59 5.97 4.69
N ASP A 52 -12.61 5.24 4.22
CA ASP A 52 -13.85 5.85 3.73
C ASP A 52 -14.59 6.56 4.87
N ASP A 53 -14.98 7.81 4.64
CA ASP A 53 -15.81 8.63 5.53
C ASP A 53 -17.31 8.51 5.26
N GLY A 54 -17.71 7.69 4.26
CA GLY A 54 -19.11 7.46 3.91
C GLY A 54 -19.88 6.68 4.98
N PRO A 55 -21.19 6.98 5.20
CA PRO A 55 -22.04 6.14 6.04
C PRO A 55 -22.06 4.70 5.52
N ASP A 56 -22.22 3.74 6.43
CA ASP A 56 -22.30 2.32 6.10
C ASP A 56 -23.61 2.02 5.34
N GLU A 57 -23.62 2.31 4.03
CA GLU A 57 -24.78 2.05 3.16
C GLU A 57 -24.81 0.60 2.63
N HIS A 58 -24.01 -0.33 3.19
CA HIS A 58 -23.96 -1.71 2.70
C HIS A 58 -24.22 -2.78 3.77
N THR A 59 -25.23 -2.55 4.60
CA THR A 59 -26.02 -3.64 5.22
C THR A 59 -27.21 -4.06 4.34
N GLY A 60 -27.11 -3.86 3.02
CA GLY A 60 -28.11 -4.26 2.03
C GLY A 60 -27.93 -5.71 1.56
N LEU A 61 -28.83 -6.58 2.02
CA LEU A 61 -29.05 -7.96 1.58
C LEU A 61 -28.82 -8.17 0.06
N GLY A 62 -27.92 -9.08 -0.33
CA GLY A 62 -28.04 -9.74 -1.64
C GLY A 62 -26.83 -9.84 -2.59
N VAL A 63 -25.58 -9.64 -2.16
CA VAL A 63 -24.39 -10.02 -2.95
C VAL A 63 -23.66 -11.17 -2.25
N PRO A 64 -23.44 -12.34 -2.89
CA PRO A 64 -22.82 -13.51 -2.24
C PRO A 64 -21.38 -13.29 -1.76
N ASN A 65 -20.73 -12.19 -2.18
CA ASN A 65 -19.35 -11.83 -1.87
C ASN A 65 -19.24 -10.35 -1.44
N GLY A 66 -20.09 -9.90 -0.51
CA GLY A 66 -19.99 -8.54 0.04
C GLY A 66 -18.56 -8.26 0.54
N ARG A 67 -17.98 -7.13 0.13
CA ARG A 67 -16.67 -6.66 0.63
C ARG A 67 -16.70 -6.69 2.17
N PRO A 68 -15.74 -7.32 2.85
CA PRO A 68 -15.73 -7.37 4.31
C PRO A 68 -15.68 -5.94 4.88
N ALA A 69 -16.21 -5.80 6.10
CA ALA A 69 -16.35 -4.53 6.82
C ALA A 69 -15.12 -3.60 6.66
N ARG A 70 -15.35 -2.43 6.05
CA ARG A 70 -14.49 -1.23 5.95
C ARG A 70 -12.98 -1.49 5.98
N ALA A 71 -12.48 -2.33 5.07
CA ALA A 71 -11.08 -2.25 4.69
C ALA A 71 -10.89 -0.92 3.94
N GLY A 72 -9.98 -0.04 4.39
CA GLY A 72 -9.70 1.21 3.69
C GLY A 72 -9.12 0.97 2.29
N HIS A 73 -8.98 2.02 1.49
CA HIS A 73 -8.35 1.91 0.17
C HIS A 73 -6.84 2.15 0.29
N ILE A 74 -6.07 1.46 -0.56
CA ILE A 74 -4.63 1.69 -0.64
C ILE A 74 -4.39 2.86 -1.60
N ALA A 75 -3.96 3.99 -1.06
CA ALA A 75 -3.64 5.16 -1.86
C ALA A 75 -2.24 5.10 -2.47
N THR A 76 -1.28 4.52 -1.75
CA THR A 76 0.09 4.29 -2.23
C THR A 76 0.74 3.13 -1.48
N LEU A 77 1.72 2.49 -2.12
CA LEU A 77 2.54 1.43 -1.54
C LEU A 77 4.01 1.60 -1.95
N GLY A 78 4.90 0.95 -1.21
CA GLY A 78 6.33 0.90 -1.51
C GLY A 78 7.08 0.11 -0.45
N LYS A 79 8.37 -0.13 -0.67
CA LYS A 79 9.25 -0.82 0.27
C LYS A 79 10.47 0.02 0.61
N LEU A 80 10.92 -0.03 1.85
CA LEU A 80 12.28 0.36 2.23
C LEU A 80 13.09 -0.89 2.56
N THR A 81 14.20 -1.09 1.87
CA THR A 81 15.17 -2.17 2.18
C THR A 81 16.50 -1.54 2.58
N ILE A 82 17.07 -1.99 3.70
CA ILE A 82 18.40 -1.55 4.13
C ILE A 82 19.43 -2.51 3.52
N LEU A 83 20.27 -2.00 2.62
CA LEU A 83 21.25 -2.83 1.91
C LEU A 83 22.51 -3.05 2.73
N ASN A 84 22.90 -2.02 3.50
CA ASN A 84 24.04 -2.03 4.41
C ASN A 84 23.89 -0.86 5.40
N GLY A 85 24.89 -0.63 6.26
CA GLY A 85 24.86 0.45 7.26
C GLY A 85 24.97 1.89 6.72
N GLN A 86 25.00 2.08 5.40
CA GLN A 86 25.13 3.38 4.72
C GLN A 86 24.05 3.60 3.65
N ASP A 87 23.57 2.53 3.02
CA ASP A 87 22.66 2.59 1.88
C ASP A 87 21.30 1.96 2.18
N GLY A 88 20.24 2.70 1.84
CA GLY A 88 18.86 2.20 1.81
C GLY A 88 18.26 2.33 0.41
N TRP A 89 17.44 1.36 0.03
CA TRP A 89 16.72 1.36 -1.25
C TRP A 89 15.22 1.52 -1.01
N LEU A 90 14.65 2.57 -1.60
CA LEU A 90 13.21 2.76 -1.75
C LEU A 90 12.75 2.02 -3.02
N GLU A 91 12.10 0.87 -2.86
CA GLU A 91 11.69 -0.02 -3.94
C GLU A 91 10.19 0.10 -4.23
N GLY A 92 9.83 -0.08 -5.51
CA GLY A 92 8.47 -0.44 -5.90
C GLY A 92 7.37 0.58 -5.58
N LEU A 93 7.69 1.88 -5.46
CA LEU A 93 6.68 2.89 -5.16
C LEU A 93 5.57 2.89 -6.24
N ARG A 94 4.31 2.79 -5.82
CA ARG A 94 3.11 2.90 -6.66
C ARG A 94 2.08 3.79 -6.00
N GLY A 95 1.32 4.54 -6.80
CA GLY A 95 0.20 5.34 -6.35
C GLY A 95 -1.07 4.95 -7.10
N ASN A 96 -2.17 4.87 -6.38
CA ASN A 96 -3.50 4.70 -6.97
C ASN A 96 -3.92 6.04 -7.62
N THR A 97 -4.41 5.97 -8.86
CA THR A 97 -4.80 7.14 -9.67
C THR A 97 -5.95 7.93 -9.04
N GLU A 98 -6.86 7.27 -8.32
CA GLU A 98 -7.96 7.91 -7.57
C GLU A 98 -7.46 8.90 -6.52
N TYR A 99 -6.26 8.65 -5.98
CA TYR A 99 -5.64 9.46 -4.93
C TYR A 99 -4.52 10.38 -5.45
N LYS A 100 -4.41 10.53 -6.77
CA LYS A 100 -3.39 11.37 -7.40
C LYS A 100 -3.54 12.84 -7.00
N GLY A 101 -2.41 13.50 -6.76
CA GLY A 101 -2.38 14.93 -6.39
C GLY A 101 -2.69 15.21 -4.92
N GLN A 102 -2.93 14.18 -4.10
CA GLN A 102 -3.26 14.33 -2.67
C GLN A 102 -2.06 14.16 -1.72
N GLY A 103 -0.84 13.97 -2.27
CA GLY A 103 0.40 13.95 -1.50
C GLY A 103 0.75 12.62 -0.80
N TYR A 104 -0.03 11.55 -0.95
CA TYR A 104 0.23 10.29 -0.25
C TYR A 104 1.56 9.62 -0.60
N ALA A 105 1.97 9.62 -1.88
CA ALA A 105 3.28 9.09 -2.29
C ALA A 105 4.45 9.87 -1.66
N GLN A 106 4.31 11.20 -1.54
CA GLN A 106 5.27 12.04 -0.83
C GLN A 106 5.30 11.68 0.66
N LYS A 107 4.13 11.52 1.28
CA LYS A 107 4.00 11.13 2.69
C LYS A 107 4.73 9.81 2.99
N LEU A 108 4.50 8.78 2.17
CA LEU A 108 5.15 7.48 2.31
C LEU A 108 6.67 7.57 2.09
N THR A 109 7.11 8.34 1.09
CA THR A 109 8.54 8.54 0.81
C THR A 109 9.24 9.23 1.97
N SER A 110 8.66 10.30 2.52
CA SER A 110 9.19 10.99 3.71
C SER A 110 9.26 10.06 4.91
N TYR A 111 8.22 9.23 5.14
CA TYR A 111 8.24 8.23 6.20
C TYR A 111 9.42 7.26 6.07
N PHE A 112 9.70 6.76 4.86
CA PHE A 112 10.85 5.89 4.66
C PHE A 112 12.19 6.60 4.85
N ILE A 113 12.33 7.85 4.42
CA ILE A 113 13.56 8.64 4.65
C ILE A 113 13.83 8.80 6.14
N GLU A 114 12.82 9.21 6.92
CA GLU A 114 12.97 9.36 8.38
C GLU A 114 13.31 8.03 9.05
N LYS A 115 12.71 6.93 8.58
CA LYS A 115 13.00 5.60 9.09
C LYS A 115 14.43 5.14 8.78
N ALA A 116 14.92 5.43 7.58
CA ALA A 116 16.29 5.14 7.19
C ALA A 116 17.31 5.96 8.00
N ARG A 117 16.98 7.22 8.33
CA ARG A 117 17.83 8.08 9.19
C ARG A 117 17.94 7.60 10.63
N ALA A 118 16.95 6.84 11.11
CA ALA A 118 16.89 6.33 12.47
C ALA A 118 17.59 4.97 12.66
N ARG A 119 18.18 4.41 11.60
CA ARG A 119 18.98 3.17 11.61
C ARG A 119 20.46 3.51 11.74
#